data_AF-A0A969EXF6-F1
#
_entry.id   AF-A0A969EXF6-F1
#
_cell.length_a   1.000
_cell.length_b   1.000
_cell.length_c   1.000
_cell.angle_alpha   90.00
_cell.angle_beta   90.00
_cell.angle_gamma   90.00
#
_symmetry.space_group_name_H-M   'P 1'
#
loop_
_entity.id
_entity.type
_entity.pdbx_description
1 polymer ?
#
loop_
_entity_poly.entity_id
_entity_poly.type
_entity_poly.pdbx_seq_one_letter_code
_entity_poly.pdbx_strand_id
1 'polypeptide(L)'
;MTAFFGNKILFVILYLFLILPTYALPLFGSNSAAVSGLGVAAGIGVNPTFWWHLGALLGLVFITGCRGAQAGKLWFIIFPILAGAFDLLPGLSVIPFVPTVMHLLAIILGVASTDMSEETGFSNA
;
A
#
# COMPACT_ATOMS: atom_id res chain seq x y z
N MET A 1 -14.04 8.78 -12.03
CA MET A 1 -13.01 8.12 -11.20
C MET A 1 -12.87 6.62 -11.47
N THR A 2 -13.88 5.94 -12.01
CA THR A 2 -13.85 4.48 -12.27
C THR A 2 -12.90 4.06 -13.40
N ALA A 3 -12.85 4.78 -14.53
CA ALA A 3 -12.02 4.36 -15.67
C ALA A 3 -10.50 4.33 -15.39
N PHE A 4 -10.00 5.17 -14.49
CA PHE A 4 -8.57 5.30 -14.23
C PHE A 4 -8.00 4.10 -13.45
N PHE A 5 -8.76 3.59 -12.47
CA PHE A 5 -8.35 2.47 -11.64
C PHE A 5 -8.77 1.10 -12.21
N GLY A 6 -9.55 1.06 -13.30
CA GLY A 6 -9.83 -0.16 -14.07
C GLY A 6 -8.65 -0.54 -14.98
N ASN A 7 -7.81 0.44 -15.32
CA ASN A 7 -6.60 0.19 -16.09
C ASN A 7 -5.51 -0.47 -15.21
N LYS A 8 -5.29 -1.77 -15.46
CA LYS A 8 -4.31 -2.60 -14.75
C LYS A 8 -2.89 -2.03 -14.83
N ILE A 9 -2.49 -1.46 -15.97
CA ILE A 9 -1.16 -0.87 -16.17
C ILE A 9 -0.99 0.36 -15.28
N LEU A 10 -1.99 1.26 -15.25
CA LEU A 10 -1.94 2.44 -14.39
C LEU A 10 -1.89 2.08 -12.91
N PHE A 11 -2.66 1.06 -12.49
CA PHE A 11 -2.58 0.53 -11.14
C PHE A 11 -1.16 0.09 -10.77
N VAL A 12 -0.51 -0.71 -11.63
CA VAL A 12 0.86 -1.19 -11.38
C VAL A 12 1.86 -0.04 -11.35
N ILE A 13 1.79 0.90 -12.30
CA ILE A 13 2.71 2.05 -12.34
C ILE A 13 2.59 2.90 -11.08
N LEU A 14 1.38 3.23 -10.65
CA LEU A 14 1.15 4.00 -9.42
C LEU A 14 1.62 3.23 -8.19
N TYR A 15 1.34 1.93 -8.13
CA TYR A 15 1.79 1.08 -7.04
C TYR A 15 3.32 1.07 -6.94
N LEU A 16 4.02 0.86 -8.05
CA LEU A 16 5.49 0.88 -8.09
C LEU A 16 6.03 2.28 -7.75
N PHE A 17 5.38 3.35 -8.19
CA PHE A 17 5.80 4.70 -7.82
C PHE A 17 5.68 4.95 -6.31
N LEU A 18 4.61 4.45 -5.69
CA LEU A 18 4.35 4.57 -4.26
C LEU A 18 5.16 3.60 -3.39
N ILE A 19 5.63 2.47 -3.93
CA ILE A 19 6.49 1.53 -3.18
C ILE A 19 7.95 2.02 -3.10
N LEU A 20 8.42 2.77 -4.09
CA LEU A 20 9.79 3.32 -4.06
C LEU A 20 10.10 4.13 -2.79
N PRO A 21 9.26 5.10 -2.38
CA PRO A 21 9.48 5.80 -1.13
C PRO A 21 9.43 4.87 0.09
N THR A 22 8.62 3.81 0.08
CA THR A 22 8.57 2.88 1.23
C THR A 22 9.84 2.04 1.38
N TYR A 23 10.70 1.94 0.36
CA TYR A 23 12.04 1.36 0.50
C TYR A 23 13.15 2.38 0.73
N ALA A 24 12.99 3.60 0.21
CA ALA A 24 14.02 4.64 0.33
C ALA A 24 13.98 5.38 1.69
N LEU A 25 12.78 5.75 2.16
CA LEU A 25 12.64 6.53 3.39
C LEU A 25 13.08 5.79 4.68
N PRO A 26 12.92 4.46 4.80
CA PRO A 26 13.44 3.72 5.97
C PRO A 26 14.94 3.84 6.16
N LEU A 27 15.71 4.04 5.08
CA LEU A 27 17.16 4.26 5.17
C LEU A 27 17.50 5.55 5.94
N PHE A 28 16.54 6.47 6.07
CA PHE A 28 16.64 7.71 6.83
C PHE A 28 15.87 7.65 8.16
N GLY A 29 15.46 6.46 8.62
CA GLY A 29 14.80 6.26 9.92
C GLY A 29 13.31 6.62 9.96
N SER A 30 12.59 6.54 8.83
CA SER A 30 11.12 6.75 8.77
C SER A 30 10.28 5.57 9.25
N ASN A 31 10.91 4.42 9.50
CA ASN A 31 10.29 3.12 9.77
C ASN A 31 9.88 2.90 11.23
N SER A 32 9.69 3.98 11.99
CA SER A 32 9.27 3.88 13.39
C SER A 32 8.20 4.90 13.74
N ALA A 33 6.96 4.39 13.85
CA ALA A 33 5.84 5.15 14.38
C ALA A 33 6.04 5.49 15.87
N ALA A 34 6.65 4.58 16.63
CA ALA A 34 6.92 4.80 18.06
C ALA A 34 7.93 5.93 18.28
N VAL A 35 9.07 5.91 17.58
CA VAL A 35 10.10 6.96 17.71
C VAL A 35 9.57 8.31 17.23
N SER A 36 8.82 8.33 16.13
CA SER A 36 8.24 9.57 15.60
C SER A 36 7.18 10.16 16.54
N GLY A 37 6.33 9.33 17.12
CA GLY A 37 5.33 9.76 18.11
C GLY A 37 5.97 10.27 19.42
N LEU A 38 6.99 9.59 19.91
CA LEU A 38 7.75 10.01 21.10
C LEU A 38 8.51 11.32 20.86
N GLY A 39 9.10 11.51 19.68
CA GLY A 39 9.78 12.76 19.31
C GLY A 39 8.85 13.97 19.34
N VAL A 40 7.61 13.82 18.84
CA VAL A 40 6.59 14.86 18.92
C VAL A 40 6.18 15.12 20.37
N ALA A 41 5.91 14.06 21.15
CA ALA A 41 5.51 14.19 22.55
C ALA A 41 6.60 14.80 23.45
N ALA A 42 7.88 14.56 23.14
CA ALA A 42 9.03 15.11 23.84
C ALA A 42 9.42 16.53 23.37
N GLY A 43 8.71 17.12 22.41
CA GLY A 43 9.02 18.45 21.87
C GLY A 43 10.26 18.50 20.98
N ILE A 44 10.76 17.34 20.53
CA ILE A 44 11.93 17.22 19.63
C ILE A 44 11.56 17.62 18.19
N GLY A 45 10.25 17.61 17.86
CA GLY A 45 9.71 18.08 16.59
C GLY A 45 9.10 16.96 15.75
N VAL A 46 8.56 17.31 14.58
CA VAL A 46 8.00 16.36 13.62
C VAL A 46 9.10 15.77 12.75
N ASN A 47 9.06 14.46 12.51
CA ASN A 47 9.91 13.80 11.53
C ASN A 47 9.22 13.84 10.15
N PRO A 48 9.58 14.75 9.23
CA PRO A 48 8.91 14.87 7.93
C PRO A 48 9.03 13.60 7.08
N THR A 49 10.14 12.87 7.21
CA THR A 49 10.40 11.61 6.53
C THR A 49 9.40 10.53 6.94
N PHE A 50 9.03 10.46 8.23
CA PHE A 50 7.97 9.56 8.71
C PHE A 50 6.62 9.86 8.06
N TRP A 51 6.24 11.13 7.94
CA TRP A 51 4.96 11.52 7.35
C TRP A 51 4.89 11.23 5.86
N TRP A 52 5.98 11.42 5.12
CA TRP A 52 6.04 11.03 3.71
C TRP A 52 5.95 9.52 3.54
N HIS A 53 6.62 8.76 4.41
CA HIS A 53 6.55 7.30 4.44
C HIS A 53 5.12 6.81 4.72
N LEU A 54 4.48 7.37 5.74
CA LEU A 54 3.10 7.08 6.09
C LEU A 54 2.14 7.45 4.94
N GLY A 55 2.35 8.60 4.30
CA GLY A 55 1.59 9.02 3.13
C GLY A 55 1.70 8.03 1.97
N ALA A 56 2.90 7.50 1.71
CA ALA A 56 3.10 6.48 0.68
C ALA A 56 2.35 5.18 1.01
N LEU A 57 2.45 4.70 2.26
CA LEU A 57 1.71 3.51 2.71
C LEU A 57 0.19 3.69 2.60
N LEU A 58 -0.34 4.84 3.02
CA LEU A 58 -1.76 5.17 2.88
C LEU A 58 -2.18 5.26 1.41
N GLY A 59 -1.31 5.80 0.55
CA GLY A 59 -1.52 5.81 -0.90
C GLY A 59 -1.63 4.40 -1.48
N LEU A 60 -0.75 3.47 -1.08
CA LEU A 60 -0.81 2.05 -1.48
C LEU A 60 -2.11 1.38 -1.04
N VAL A 61 -2.54 1.64 0.20
CA VAL A 61 -3.82 1.18 0.74
C VAL A 61 -4.99 1.73 -0.11
N PHE A 62 -4.98 3.03 -0.41
CA PHE A 62 -6.02 3.70 -1.18
C PHE A 62 -6.15 3.13 -2.61
N ILE A 63 -5.04 3.05 -3.37
CA ILE A 63 -5.09 2.55 -4.76
C ILE A 63 -5.52 1.07 -4.81
N THR A 64 -5.11 0.27 -3.82
CA THR A 64 -5.50 -1.14 -3.71
C THR A 64 -6.98 -1.26 -3.36
N GLY A 65 -7.50 -0.41 -2.48
CA GLY A 65 -8.93 -0.31 -2.17
C GLY A 65 -9.76 0.07 -3.40
N CYS A 66 -9.33 1.07 -4.18
CA CYS A 66 -10.01 1.48 -5.42
C CYS A 66 -10.03 0.35 -6.47
N ARG A 67 -8.91 -0.37 -6.64
CA ARG A 67 -8.85 -1.52 -7.55
C ARG A 67 -9.72 -2.68 -7.06
N GLY A 68 -9.61 -3.02 -5.77
CA GLY A 68 -10.40 -4.07 -5.13
C GLY A 68 -11.91 -3.81 -5.23
N ALA A 69 -12.35 -2.57 -5.04
CA ALA A 69 -13.76 -2.20 -5.16
C ALA A 69 -14.33 -2.47 -6.57
N GLN A 70 -13.55 -2.21 -7.62
CA GLN A 70 -13.98 -2.49 -9.01
C GLN A 70 -13.98 -3.98 -9.35
N ALA A 71 -13.09 -4.75 -8.71
CA ALA A 71 -13.01 -6.19 -8.84
C ALA A 71 -14.00 -6.93 -7.90
N GLY A 72 -14.81 -6.23 -7.09
CA GLY A 72 -15.65 -6.85 -6.07
C GLY A 72 -14.87 -7.51 -4.91
N LYS A 73 -13.58 -7.21 -4.77
CA LYS A 73 -12.62 -7.85 -3.86
C LYS A 73 -11.93 -6.82 -2.97
N LEU A 74 -12.73 -6.10 -2.17
CA LEU A 74 -12.24 -5.04 -1.29
C LEU A 74 -11.23 -5.56 -0.22
N TRP A 75 -11.27 -6.87 0.06
CA TRP A 75 -10.35 -7.54 0.98
C TRP A 75 -8.87 -7.44 0.57
N PHE A 76 -8.54 -7.13 -0.69
CA PHE A 76 -7.15 -6.90 -1.14
C PHE A 76 -6.42 -5.79 -0.38
N ILE A 77 -7.16 -4.87 0.22
CA ILE A 77 -6.61 -3.79 1.04
C ILE A 77 -5.78 -4.31 2.23
N ILE A 78 -6.02 -5.56 2.67
CA ILE A 78 -5.29 -6.15 3.79
C ILE A 78 -3.80 -6.30 3.52
N PHE A 79 -3.40 -6.55 2.27
CA PHE A 79 -1.99 -6.74 1.91
C PHE A 79 -1.14 -5.49 2.16
N PRO A 80 -1.46 -4.31 1.59
CA PRO A 80 -0.70 -3.10 1.88
C PRO A 80 -0.83 -2.64 3.34
N ILE A 81 -1.94 -2.96 4.04
CA ILE A 81 -2.06 -2.68 5.49
C ILE A 81 -1.04 -3.51 6.28
N LEU A 82 -0.98 -4.82 6.02
CA LEU A 82 0.00 -5.70 6.67
C LEU A 82 1.43 -5.30 6.31
N ALA A 83 1.69 -4.96 5.05
CA ALA A 83 2.99 -4.44 4.64
C ALA A 83 3.37 -3.21 5.49
N GLY A 84 2.48 -2.21 5.58
CA GLY A 84 2.71 -1.01 6.38
C GLY A 84 2.87 -1.25 7.87
N ALA A 85 2.16 -2.23 8.44
CA ALA A 85 2.34 -2.62 9.84
C ALA A 85 3.75 -3.15 10.09
N PHE A 86 4.25 -4.05 9.23
CA PHE A 86 5.62 -4.56 9.32
C PHE A 86 6.67 -3.48 9.04
N ASP A 87 6.36 -2.51 8.19
CA ASP A 87 7.25 -1.42 7.81
C ASP A 87 7.41 -0.36 8.93
N LEU A 88 6.36 -0.10 9.70
CA LEU A 88 6.33 0.95 10.72
C LEU A 88 6.62 0.45 12.14
N LEU A 89 6.58 -0.85 12.37
CA LEU A 89 6.86 -1.45 13.66
C LEU A 89 8.36 -1.68 13.85
N PRO A 90 8.99 -1.03 14.85
CA PRO A 90 10.41 -1.24 15.12
C PRO A 90 10.67 -2.70 15.50
N GLY A 91 11.74 -3.27 14.96
CA GLY A 91 12.10 -4.69 15.13
C GLY A 91 11.54 -5.60 14.03
N LEU A 92 10.31 -5.38 13.56
CA LEU A 92 9.73 -6.12 12.43
C LEU A 92 10.24 -5.61 11.08
N SER A 93 10.49 -4.30 10.98
CA SER A 93 11.02 -3.64 9.77
C SER A 93 12.47 -4.02 9.42
N VAL A 94 13.16 -4.77 10.30
CA VAL A 94 14.52 -5.30 10.04
C VAL A 94 14.51 -6.37 8.95
N ILE A 95 13.38 -7.06 8.76
CA ILE A 95 13.22 -8.11 7.75
C ILE A 95 12.28 -7.59 6.64
N PRO A 96 12.83 -6.98 5.57
CA PRO A 96 12.01 -6.38 4.50
C PRO A 96 11.28 -7.41 3.62
N PHE A 97 11.46 -8.71 3.89
CA PHE A 97 10.86 -9.77 3.10
C PHE A 97 9.33 -9.79 3.22
N VAL A 98 8.78 -9.61 4.42
CA VAL A 98 7.32 -9.66 4.62
C VAL A 98 6.59 -8.52 3.90
N PRO A 99 6.97 -7.24 4.05
CA PRO A 99 6.40 -6.15 3.26
C PRO A 99 6.50 -6.42 1.75
N THR A 100 7.65 -6.91 1.28
CA THR A 100 7.87 -7.20 -0.14
C THR A 100 6.90 -8.25 -0.67
N VAL A 101 6.72 -9.37 0.03
CA VAL A 101 5.75 -10.41 -0.35
C VAL A 101 4.32 -9.86 -0.33
N MET A 102 3.96 -9.08 0.69
CA MET A 102 2.63 -8.47 0.76
C MET A 102 2.37 -7.52 -0.43
N HIS A 103 3.34 -6.69 -0.80
CA HIS A 103 3.24 -5.82 -1.97
C HIS A 103 3.12 -6.60 -3.29
N LEU A 104 3.90 -7.66 -3.46
CA LEU A 104 3.79 -8.54 -4.62
C LEU A 104 2.41 -9.20 -4.72
N LEU A 105 1.87 -9.70 -3.60
CA LEU A 105 0.52 -10.28 -3.57
C LEU A 105 -0.54 -9.25 -3.94
N ALA A 106 -0.45 -8.02 -3.43
CA ALA A 106 -1.38 -6.94 -3.80
C ALA A 106 -1.35 -6.63 -5.30
N ILE A 107 -0.16 -6.58 -5.90
CA ILE A 107 0.01 -6.34 -7.34
C ILE A 107 -0.57 -7.51 -8.15
N ILE A 108 -0.15 -8.74 -7.86
CA ILE A 108 -0.55 -9.94 -8.60
C ILE A 108 -2.07 -10.10 -8.55
N LEU A 109 -2.66 -10.04 -7.36
CA LEU A 109 -4.12 -10.19 -7.20
C LEU A 109 -4.90 -9.02 -7.80
N GLY A 110 -4.36 -7.79 -7.72
CA GLY A 110 -4.94 -6.61 -8.35
C GLY A 110 -4.99 -6.70 -9.88
N VAL A 111 -3.97 -7.30 -10.50
CA VAL A 111 -3.91 -7.51 -11.96
C VAL A 111 -4.71 -8.74 -12.40
N ALA A 112 -4.63 -9.84 -11.64
CA ALA A 112 -5.29 -11.11 -11.96
C ALA A 112 -6.82 -11.04 -11.81
N SER A 113 -7.33 -10.07 -11.05
CA SER A 113 -8.77 -9.91 -10.90
C SER A 113 -9.43 -9.34 -12.15
N THR A 114 -10.56 -9.93 -12.50
CA THR A 114 -11.52 -9.43 -13.48
C THR A 114 -12.39 -8.35 -12.85
N ASP A 115 -12.96 -7.51 -13.68
CA ASP A 115 -13.86 -6.45 -13.23
C ASP A 115 -15.27 -7.02 -13.05
N MET A 116 -16.02 -6.50 -12.08
CA MET A 116 -17.37 -6.98 -11.77
C MET A 116 -18.35 -6.85 -12.96
N SER A 117 -18.05 -6.00 -13.93
CA SER A 117 -18.82 -5.87 -15.18
C SER A 117 -18.65 -7.06 -16.14
N GLU A 118 -17.56 -7.82 -16.07
CA GLU A 118 -17.38 -9.02 -16.92
C GLU A 118 -18.19 -10.22 -16.38
N GLU A 119 -18.28 -10.39 -15.06
CA GLU A 119 -19.00 -11.54 -14.46
C GLU A 119 -20.52 -11.50 -14.74
N THR A 120 -21.12 -10.31 -14.72
CA THR A 120 -22.57 -10.16 -14.97
C THR A 120 -22.95 -10.29 -16.45
N GLY A 121 -21.99 -10.15 -17.37
CA GLY A 121 -22.21 -10.33 -18.81
C GLY A 121 -22.33 -11.80 -19.23
N PHE A 122 -21.64 -12.72 -18.55
CA PHE A 122 -21.65 -14.15 -18.88
C PHE A 122 -22.79 -14.93 -18.21
N SER A 123 -23.33 -14.43 -17.10
CA SER A 123 -24.44 -15.08 -16.39
C SER A 123 -25.81 -14.87 -17.05
N ASN A 124 -25.90 -13.96 -18.03
CA ASN A 124 -27.15 -13.60 -18.72
C ASN A 124 -27.17 -14.01 -20.21
N ALA A 125 -26.22 -14.86 -20.65
CA ALA A 125 -26.13 -15.36 -22.02
C ALA A 125 -26.51 -16.84 -22.11
#